data_AF-A0A959NIC1-F1
#
_entry.id   AF-A0A959NIC1-F1
#
_cell.length_a   1.000
_cell.length_b   1.000
_cell.length_c   1.000
_cell.angle_alpha   90.00
_cell.angle_beta   90.00
_cell.angle_gamma   90.00
#
_symmetry.space_group_name_H-M   'P 1'
#
loop_
_entity.id
_entity.type
_entity.pdbx_description
1 polymer ?
#
loop_
_entity_poly.entity_id
_entity_poly.type
_entity_poly.pdbx_seq_one_letter_code
_entity_poly.pdbx_strand_id
1 'polypeptide(L)'
;MAKNLVLVESPSKAKTINKYLGRNYVVEATVGHIRNLPKTKLGIDVEDGFKVSLLNIRGKGDLIKKIRKLASKAEKIFVATDPDREGEAIAQDVVEILEGKTNAHIYR
;
A
#
# COMPACT_ATOMS: atom_id res chain seq x y z
N MET A 1 -19.68 -10.33 -3.96
CA MET A 1 -18.56 -9.72 -3.21
C MET A 1 -17.36 -9.71 -4.14
N ALA A 2 -16.69 -8.57 -4.30
CA ALA A 2 -15.49 -8.51 -5.12
C ALA A 2 -14.42 -9.43 -4.52
N LYS A 3 -13.76 -10.22 -5.37
CA LYS A 3 -12.81 -11.26 -4.96
C LYS A 3 -11.40 -10.70 -4.79
N ASN A 4 -11.02 -9.71 -5.58
CA ASN A 4 -9.64 -9.27 -5.67
C ASN A 4 -9.50 -7.79 -5.28
N LEU A 5 -8.36 -7.43 -4.72
CA LEU A 5 -8.01 -6.05 -4.36
C LEU A 5 -6.90 -5.54 -5.29
N VAL A 6 -7.06 -4.34 -5.83
CA VAL A 6 -6.01 -3.62 -6.56
C VAL A 6 -5.69 -2.34 -5.80
N LEU A 7 -4.42 -2.15 -5.47
CA LEU A 7 -3.91 -0.98 -4.78
C LEU A 7 -3.12 -0.14 -5.77
N VAL A 8 -3.51 1.13 -5.92
CA VAL A 8 -2.86 2.09 -6.81
C VAL A 8 -2.44 3.32 -6.03
N GLU A 9 -1.58 4.14 -6.59
CA GLU A 9 -1.09 5.33 -5.89
C GLU A 9 -2.15 6.43 -5.75
N SER A 10 -2.87 6.75 -6.83
CA SER A 10 -3.71 7.96 -6.90
C SER A 10 -5.21 7.66 -7.04
N PRO A 11 -6.09 8.51 -6.47
CA PRO A 11 -7.55 8.34 -6.60
C PRO A 11 -8.05 8.40 -8.05
N SER A 12 -7.38 9.16 -8.92
CA SER A 12 -7.72 9.25 -10.34
C SER A 12 -7.49 7.92 -11.07
N LYS A 13 -6.32 7.29 -10.86
CA LYS A 13 -6.03 5.95 -11.39
C LYS A 13 -7.02 4.92 -10.87
N ALA A 14 -7.38 4.98 -9.58
CA ALA A 14 -8.36 4.06 -9.01
C ALA A 14 -9.71 4.15 -9.72
N LYS A 15 -10.21 5.38 -9.93
CA LYS A 15 -11.47 5.61 -10.67
C LYS A 15 -11.40 5.08 -12.10
N THR A 16 -10.28 5.26 -12.80
CA THR A 16 -10.10 4.81 -14.19
C THR A 16 -10.01 3.30 -14.28
N ILE A 17 -9.14 2.65 -13.49
CA ILE A 17 -8.94 1.19 -13.52
C ILE A 17 -10.20 0.45 -13.09
N ASN A 18 -10.96 1.00 -12.13
CA ASN A 18 -12.23 0.40 -11.70
C ASN A 18 -13.26 0.31 -12.85
N LYS A 19 -13.23 1.24 -13.83
CA LYS A 19 -14.08 1.16 -15.03
C LYS A 19 -13.71 -0.01 -15.94
N TYR A 20 -12.43 -0.41 -15.96
CA TYR A 20 -11.94 -1.49 -16.81
C TYR A 20 -12.09 -2.88 -16.17
N LEU A 21 -11.83 -3.01 -14.87
CA LEU A 21 -11.78 -4.32 -14.20
C LEU A 21 -13.16 -4.87 -13.77
N GLY A 22 -14.15 -3.98 -13.60
CA GLY A 22 -15.51 -4.38 -13.26
C GLY A 22 -15.67 -4.95 -11.84
N ARG A 23 -16.80 -5.65 -11.60
CA ARG A 23 -17.32 -5.96 -10.25
C ARG A 23 -16.51 -6.98 -9.45
N ASN A 24 -15.57 -7.70 -10.08
CA ASN A 24 -14.74 -8.71 -9.41
C ASN A 24 -13.57 -8.11 -8.64
N TYR A 25 -13.27 -6.83 -8.87
CA TYR A 25 -12.15 -6.12 -8.26
C TYR A 25 -12.66 -4.97 -7.39
N VAL A 26 -11.96 -4.75 -6.27
CA VAL A 26 -12.00 -3.49 -5.53
C VAL A 26 -10.72 -2.74 -5.85
N VAL A 27 -10.81 -1.52 -6.36
CA VAL A 27 -9.64 -0.68 -6.63
C VAL A 27 -9.60 0.43 -5.58
N GLU A 28 -8.52 0.50 -4.82
CA GLU A 28 -8.33 1.48 -3.75
C GLU A 28 -7.00 2.22 -3.92
N ALA A 29 -6.96 3.50 -3.55
CA ALA A 29 -5.76 4.33 -3.67
C ALA A 29 -5.02 4.49 -2.33
N THR A 30 -3.69 4.47 -2.34
CA THR A 30 -2.84 4.78 -1.17
C THR A 30 -2.68 6.28 -0.92
N VAL A 31 -3.04 7.08 -1.93
CA VAL A 31 -2.89 8.55 -1.97
C VAL A 31 -1.41 8.93 -1.77
N GLY A 32 -0.51 8.24 -2.48
CA GLY A 32 0.94 8.34 -2.32
C GLY A 32 1.50 7.51 -1.15
N HIS A 33 2.67 7.89 -0.64
CA HIS A 33 3.37 7.23 0.47
C HIS A 33 2.51 7.10 1.73
N ILE A 34 2.51 5.93 2.37
CA ILE A 34 1.76 5.67 3.61
C ILE A 34 2.65 5.66 4.85
N ARG A 35 3.97 5.52 4.66
CA ARG A 35 4.99 5.63 5.69
C ARG A 35 6.00 6.70 5.32
N ASN A 36 6.73 7.17 6.32
CA ASN A 36 7.82 8.13 6.15
C ASN A 36 8.78 8.00 7.34
N LEU A 37 9.95 8.63 7.23
CA LEU A 37 10.86 8.83 8.34
C LEU A 37 10.17 9.60 9.49
N PRO A 38 10.55 9.34 10.75
CA PRO A 38 10.16 10.15 11.89
C PRO A 38 10.47 11.63 11.64
N LYS A 39 9.51 12.51 11.98
CA LYS A 39 9.70 13.96 11.80
C LYS A 39 10.70 14.59 12.78
N THR A 40 10.94 13.93 13.91
CA THR A 40 11.69 14.51 15.05
C THR A 40 13.02 13.80 15.33
N LYS A 41 13.36 12.78 14.55
CA LYS A 41 14.60 11.99 14.66
C LYS A 41 15.11 11.69 13.26
N LEU A 42 16.40 11.40 13.12
CA LEU A 42 17.01 11.05 11.83
C LEU A 42 16.31 9.86 11.14
N GLY A 43 15.87 8.86 11.93
CA GLY A 43 15.16 7.70 11.39
C GLY A 43 16.05 6.74 10.59
N ILE A 44 17.35 6.97 10.58
CA ILE A 44 18.36 6.13 9.93
C ILE A 44 19.42 5.83 10.98
N ASP A 45 19.70 4.54 11.17
CA ASP A 45 20.79 4.08 12.01
C ASP A 45 22.08 3.99 11.19
N VAL A 46 22.95 4.99 11.34
CA VAL A 46 24.21 5.08 10.57
C VAL A 46 25.27 4.09 11.02
N GLU A 47 25.18 3.59 12.25
CA GLU A 47 26.13 2.62 12.81
C GLU A 47 25.73 1.19 12.46
N ASP A 48 24.42 0.93 12.31
CA ASP A 48 23.86 -0.38 11.96
C ASP A 48 23.43 -0.44 10.48
N GLY A 49 24.36 -0.18 9.57
CA GLY A 49 24.19 -0.43 8.14
C GLY A 49 23.09 0.40 7.45
N PHE A 50 22.84 1.63 7.91
CA PHE A 50 21.79 2.52 7.40
C PHE A 50 20.38 1.97 7.54
N LYS A 51 20.11 1.17 8.58
CA LYS A 51 18.75 0.66 8.85
C LYS A 51 17.76 1.81 9.01
N VAL A 52 16.69 1.74 8.25
CA VAL A 52 15.65 2.77 8.20
C VAL A 52 14.52 2.43 9.14
N SER A 53 14.17 3.36 10.02
CA SER A 53 12.97 3.30 10.85
C SER A 53 11.85 4.09 10.18
N LEU A 54 10.87 3.41 9.63
CA LEU A 54 9.68 4.03 9.02
C LEU A 54 8.50 4.08 10.00
N LEU A 55 7.75 5.18 9.97
CA LEU A 55 6.53 5.36 10.73
C LEU A 55 5.35 5.63 9.78
N ASN A 56 4.16 5.17 10.17
CA ASN A 56 2.93 5.52 9.46
C ASN A 56 2.71 7.03 9.49
N ILE A 57 2.39 7.62 8.34
CA ILE A 57 2.12 9.06 8.24
C ILE A 57 0.86 9.42 9.05
N ARG A 58 0.98 10.46 9.90
CA ARG A 58 -0.15 10.98 10.69
C ARG A 58 -1.30 11.37 9.77
N GLY A 59 -2.51 10.93 10.11
CA GLY A 59 -3.73 11.16 9.30
C GLY A 59 -4.02 10.04 8.30
N LYS A 60 -3.08 9.14 7.99
CA LYS A 60 -3.32 7.98 7.11
C LYS A 60 -3.75 6.71 7.86
N GLY A 61 -3.98 6.78 9.18
CA GLY A 61 -4.34 5.63 10.00
C GLY A 61 -5.63 4.92 9.55
N ASP A 62 -6.67 5.68 9.21
CA ASP A 62 -7.94 5.09 8.76
C ASP A 62 -7.85 4.51 7.35
N LEU A 63 -7.02 5.09 6.48
CA LEU A 63 -6.70 4.53 5.18
C LEU A 63 -6.00 3.18 5.32
N ILE A 64 -4.98 3.09 6.18
CA ILE A 64 -4.25 1.85 6.45
C ILE A 64 -5.20 0.78 7.01
N LYS A 65 -6.07 1.15 7.95
CA LYS A 65 -7.11 0.23 8.48
C LYS A 65 -8.05 -0.25 7.37
N LYS A 66 -8.48 0.64 6.47
CA LYS A 66 -9.34 0.30 5.34
C LYS A 66 -8.65 -0.68 4.39
N ILE A 67 -7.41 -0.40 3.99
CA ILE A 67 -6.60 -1.27 3.12
C ILE A 67 -6.44 -2.66 3.76
N ARG A 68 -6.06 -2.74 5.03
CA ARG A 68 -5.95 -4.01 5.77
C ARG A 68 -7.25 -4.80 5.81
N LYS A 69 -8.39 -4.12 6.03
CA LYS A 69 -9.72 -4.74 6.05
C LYS A 69 -10.16 -5.26 4.68
N LEU A 70 -9.78 -4.58 3.61
CA LEU A 70 -10.03 -5.05 2.24
C LEU A 70 -9.13 -6.24 1.91
N ALA A 71 -7.84 -6.14 2.25
CA ALA A 71 -6.84 -7.17 2.02
C ALA A 71 -7.15 -8.49 2.74
N SER A 72 -7.71 -8.44 3.96
CA SER A 72 -8.09 -9.65 4.70
C SER A 72 -9.30 -10.39 4.12
N LYS A 73 -10.05 -9.75 3.21
CA LYS A 73 -11.20 -10.33 2.51
C LYS A 73 -10.90 -10.69 1.06
N ALA A 74 -9.74 -10.29 0.54
CA ALA A 74 -9.37 -10.52 -0.84
C ALA A 74 -8.80 -11.93 -1.02
N GLU A 75 -9.07 -12.54 -2.17
CA GLU A 75 -8.46 -13.78 -2.64
C GLU A 75 -7.05 -13.51 -3.20
N LYS A 76 -6.91 -12.39 -3.94
CA LYS A 76 -5.65 -11.91 -4.52
C LYS A 76 -5.51 -10.41 -4.33
N ILE A 77 -4.28 -9.95 -4.12
CA ILE A 77 -3.95 -8.53 -3.98
C ILE A 77 -2.97 -8.15 -5.09
N PHE A 78 -3.25 -7.08 -5.82
CA PHE A 78 -2.38 -6.55 -6.87
C PHE A 78 -1.92 -5.15 -6.47
N VAL A 79 -0.61 -4.92 -6.44
CA VAL A 79 -0.02 -3.61 -6.15
C VAL A 79 0.38 -2.96 -7.48
N ALA A 80 -0.54 -2.17 -8.03
CA ALA A 80 -0.41 -1.54 -9.34
C ALA A 80 0.03 -0.07 -9.20
N THR A 81 1.12 0.16 -8.48
CA THR A 81 1.82 1.45 -8.45
C THR A 81 2.63 1.65 -9.73
N ASP A 82 3.10 2.87 -9.96
CA ASP A 82 3.84 3.20 -11.18
C ASP A 82 5.13 2.37 -11.32
N PRO A 83 5.55 2.07 -12.55
CA PRO A 83 6.74 1.26 -12.83
C PRO A 83 8.02 2.11 -12.71
N ASP A 84 8.15 2.85 -11.61
CA ASP A 84 9.32 3.66 -11.30
C ASP A 84 9.78 3.41 -9.86
N ARG A 85 10.88 4.08 -9.47
CA ARG A 85 11.48 3.93 -8.14
C ARG A 85 10.53 4.33 -7.01
N GLU A 86 9.67 5.31 -7.24
CA GLU A 86 8.77 5.84 -6.22
C GLU A 86 7.58 4.91 -6.04
N GLY A 87 7.00 4.44 -7.15
CA GLY A 87 5.97 3.43 -7.17
C GLY A 87 6.43 2.14 -6.49
N GLU A 88 7.69 1.73 -6.67
CA GLU A 88 8.23 0.54 -5.99
C GLU A 88 8.41 0.76 -4.48
N ALA A 89 8.87 1.94 -4.05
CA ALA A 89 8.93 2.27 -2.63
C ALA A 89 7.54 2.26 -1.97
N ILE A 90 6.53 2.79 -2.66
CA ILE A 90 5.13 2.75 -2.20
C ILE A 90 4.62 1.30 -2.18
N ALA A 91 5.00 0.48 -3.16
CA ALA A 91 4.60 -0.92 -3.19
C ALA A 91 5.18 -1.70 -2.01
N GLN A 92 6.46 -1.51 -1.72
CA GLN A 92 7.13 -2.09 -0.57
C GLN A 92 6.46 -1.67 0.75
N ASP A 93 6.15 -0.37 0.89
CA ASP A 93 5.38 0.16 2.02
C ASP A 93 4.03 -0.55 2.22
N VAL A 94 3.31 -0.76 1.12
CA VAL A 94 2.01 -1.45 1.13
C VAL A 94 2.18 -2.91 1.55
N VAL A 95 3.17 -3.62 1.01
CA VAL A 95 3.44 -5.02 1.37
C VAL A 95 3.74 -5.15 2.86
N GLU A 96 4.60 -4.29 3.41
CA GLU A 96 4.97 -4.34 4.82
C GLU A 96 3.80 -4.02 5.75
N ILE A 97 2.88 -3.11 5.40
CA ILE A 97 1.68 -2.90 6.24
C ILE A 97 0.69 -4.06 6.18
N LEU A 98 0.75 -4.89 5.13
CA LEU A 98 -0.12 -6.05 4.91
C LEU A 98 0.48 -7.35 5.46
N GLU A 99 1.78 -7.37 5.76
CA GLU A 99 2.48 -8.52 6.30
C GLU A 99 1.82 -9.02 7.60
N GLY A 100 1.51 -10.31 7.65
CA GLY A 100 0.79 -10.94 8.76
C GLY A 100 -0.66 -10.46 8.96
N LYS A 101 -1.24 -9.71 8.00
CA LYS A 101 -2.63 -9.22 8.04
C LYS A 101 -3.54 -9.87 7.00
N THR A 102 -2.98 -10.63 6.07
CA THR A 102 -3.72 -11.36 5.03
C THR A 102 -2.99 -12.65 4.65
N ASN A 103 -3.76 -13.64 4.20
CA ASN A 103 -3.25 -14.88 3.62
C ASN A 103 -3.30 -14.86 2.09
N ALA A 104 -3.78 -13.76 1.49
CA ALA A 104 -3.86 -13.60 0.06
C ALA A 104 -2.47 -13.48 -0.55
N HIS A 105 -2.30 -14.06 -1.75
CA HIS A 105 -1.06 -13.84 -2.51
C HIS A 105 -1.03 -12.40 -3.04
N ILE A 106 0.11 -11.74 -2.84
CA ILE A 106 0.35 -10.36 -3.28
C ILE A 106 1.15 -10.41 -4.58
N TYR A 107 0.62 -9.79 -5.62
CA TYR A 107 1.23 -9.63 -6.93
C TYR A 107 1.66 -8.18 -7.11
N ARG A 108 2.81 -7.98 -7.74
CA ARG A 108 3.31 -6.69 -8.19
C ARG A 108 3.09 -6.53 -9.69
#